data_AF-A0A7H4LVW3-F1
#
_entry.id   AF-A0A7H4LVW3-F1
#
_cell.length_a   1.000
_cell.length_b   1.000
_cell.length_c   1.000
_cell.angle_alpha   90.00
_cell.angle_beta   90.00
_cell.angle_gamma   90.00
#
_symmetry.space_group_name_H-M   'P 1'
#
loop_
_entity.id
_entity.type
_entity.pdbx_description
1 polymer ?
#
loop_
_entity_poly.entity_id
_entity_poly.type
_entity_poly.pdbx_seq_one_letter_code
_entity_poly.pdbx_strand_id
1 'polypeptide(L)'
;MTISQLSAYEIIRSHLLELIDEPNAIKNNITAVNYIMDHSFLSRSGIMRVLSKLKSDGYIHLSRGILTDIIDLPEKMNRLYSKSGPRSQQNE
;
A
#
# COMPACT_ATOMS: atom_id res chain seq x y z
N MET A 1 -24.23 -16.47 -3.95
CA MET A 1 -23.29 -15.47 -3.42
C MET A 1 -22.02 -15.54 -4.25
N THR A 2 -21.75 -14.54 -5.09
CA THR A 2 -20.46 -14.45 -5.80
C THR A 2 -19.43 -13.91 -4.82
N ILE A 3 -18.48 -14.75 -4.39
CA ILE A 3 -17.28 -14.28 -3.72
C ILE A 3 -16.43 -13.63 -4.83
N SER A 4 -16.47 -12.31 -4.93
CA SER A 4 -15.54 -11.57 -5.78
C SER A 4 -14.15 -11.75 -5.19
N GLN A 5 -13.23 -12.39 -5.94
CA GLN A 5 -11.83 -12.43 -5.55
C GLN A 5 -11.30 -10.99 -5.50
N LEU A 6 -10.76 -10.60 -4.35
CA LEU A 6 -10.05 -9.33 -4.23
C LEU A 6 -8.82 -9.33 -5.14
N SER A 7 -8.58 -8.22 -5.82
CA SER A 7 -7.34 -8.00 -6.54
C SER A 7 -6.16 -7.92 -5.57
N ALA A 8 -4.95 -8.19 -6.07
CA ALA A 8 -3.72 -8.01 -5.28
C ALA A 8 -3.61 -6.60 -4.68
N TYR A 9 -4.12 -5.59 -5.39
CA TYR A 9 -4.17 -4.22 -4.88
C TYR A 9 -5.08 -4.09 -3.66
N GLU A 10 -6.30 -4.62 -3.71
CA GLU A 10 -7.26 -4.51 -2.62
C GLU A 10 -6.77 -5.22 -1.35
N ILE A 11 -6.12 -6.37 -1.51
CA ILE A 11 -5.47 -7.09 -0.40
C ILE A 11 -4.34 -6.24 0.20
N ILE A 12 -3.45 -5.69 -0.63
CA ILE A 12 -2.35 -4.82 -0.17
C ILE A 12 -2.88 -3.57 0.53
N ARG A 13 -3.94 -2.95 -0.02
CA ARG A 13 -4.57 -1.77 0.57
C ARG A 13 -5.12 -2.08 1.96
N SER A 14 -5.81 -3.21 2.15
CA SER A 14 -6.32 -3.62 3.47
C SER A 14 -5.18 -3.72 4.48
N HIS A 15 -4.13 -4.46 4.14
CA HIS A 15 -2.99 -4.67 5.04
C HIS A 15 -2.18 -3.40 5.31
N LEU A 16 -2.14 -2.42 4.39
CA LEU A 16 -1.53 -1.12 4.67
C LEU A 16 -2.34 -0.33 5.70
N LEU A 17 -3.67 -0.36 5.62
CA LEU A 17 -4.56 0.27 6.60
C LEU A 17 -4.47 -0.42 7.97
N GLU A 18 -4.34 -1.74 8.00
CA GLU A 18 -4.07 -2.48 9.23
C GLU A 18 -2.71 -2.08 9.82
N LEU A 19 -1.65 -2.09 9.01
CA LEU A 19 -0.28 -1.79 9.45
C LEU A 19 -0.12 -0.37 10.02
N ILE A 20 -0.81 0.64 9.48
CA ILE A 20 -0.67 2.01 10.01
C ILE A 20 -1.31 2.16 11.40
N ASP A 21 -2.35 1.37 11.67
CA ASP A 21 -3.08 1.35 12.95
C ASP A 21 -2.42 0.46 14.01
N GLU A 22 -1.46 -0.39 13.61
CA GLU A 22 -0.66 -1.17 14.55
C GLU A 22 0.10 -0.27 15.55
N PRO A 23 0.32 -0.75 16.79
CA PRO A 23 1.17 -0.07 17.75
C PRO A 23 2.55 0.24 17.18
N ASN A 24 3.15 1.35 17.61
CA ASN A 24 4.50 1.76 17.20
C ASN A 24 5.56 0.66 17.42
N ALA A 25 5.38 -0.19 18.43
CA ALA A 25 6.26 -1.33 18.69
C ALA A 25 6.26 -2.38 17.56
N ILE A 26 5.18 -2.46 16.77
CA ILE A 26 5.05 -3.36 15.62
C ILE A 26 5.40 -2.59 14.34
N LYS A 27 4.66 -1.54 14.00
CA LYS A 27 4.79 -0.89 12.68
C LYS A 27 6.16 -0.30 12.39
N ASN A 28 6.94 0.09 13.41
CA ASN A 28 8.30 0.59 13.22
C ASN A 28 9.37 -0.51 13.06
N ASN A 29 9.01 -1.77 13.34
CA ASN A 29 9.94 -2.90 13.36
C ASN A 29 9.68 -3.92 12.24
N ILE A 30 8.70 -3.68 11.37
CA ILE A 30 8.38 -4.55 10.24
C ILE A 30 8.26 -3.74 8.95
N THR A 31 8.83 -4.26 7.86
CA THR A 31 8.64 -3.65 6.54
C THR A 31 7.22 -3.91 6.05
N ALA A 32 6.66 -2.98 5.28
CA ALA A 32 5.33 -3.17 4.66
C ALA A 32 5.29 -4.47 3.82
N VAL A 33 6.38 -4.79 3.12
CA VAL A 33 6.49 -6.02 2.34
C VAL A 33 6.37 -7.27 3.21
N ASN A 34 7.09 -7.33 4.34
CA ASN A 34 7.02 -8.49 5.24
C ASN A 34 5.67 -8.60 5.91
N TYR A 35 5.12 -7.49 6.43
CA TYR A 35 3.78 -7.50 7.03
C TYR A 35 2.73 -8.05 6.06
N ILE A 36 2.72 -7.57 4.81
CA ILE A 36 1.77 -8.03 3.80
C ILE A 36 2.02 -9.50 3.40
N MET A 37 3.28 -9.94 3.28
CA MET A 37 3.59 -11.34 2.97
C MET A 37 3.14 -12.29 4.08
N ASP A 38 3.32 -11.90 5.34
CA ASP A 38 2.97 -12.74 6.49
C ASP A 38 1.44 -12.91 6.64
N HIS A 39 0.66 -11.99 6.08
CA HIS A 39 -0.80 -11.95 6.20
C HIS A 39 -1.55 -12.22 4.89
N SER A 40 -0.85 -12.55 3.79
CA SER A 40 -1.48 -12.84 2.50
C SER A 40 -0.75 -13.94 1.71
N PHE A 41 -1.38 -14.45 0.64
CA PHE A 41 -0.76 -15.40 -0.28
C PHE A 41 -0.06 -14.73 -1.49
N LEU A 42 0.19 -13.42 -1.40
CA LEU A 42 0.78 -12.68 -2.50
C LEU A 42 2.29 -12.92 -2.58
N SER A 43 2.80 -13.04 -3.82
CA SER A 43 4.24 -13.10 -4.03
C SER A 43 4.91 -11.77 -3.69
N ARG A 44 6.15 -11.83 -3.21
CA ARG A 44 6.97 -10.65 -2.91
C ARG A 44 7.06 -9.69 -4.10
N SER A 45 7.21 -10.20 -5.32
CA SER A 45 7.30 -9.38 -6.52
C SER A 45 5.98 -8.67 -6.84
N GLY A 46 4.84 -9.33 -6.61
CA GLY A 46 3.50 -8.72 -6.75
C GLY A 46 3.28 -7.59 -5.75
N ILE A 47 3.64 -7.81 -4.48
CA ILE A 47 3.57 -6.79 -3.43
C ILE A 47 4.45 -5.60 -3.76
N MET A 48 5.72 -5.85 -4.08
CA MET A 48 6.69 -4.82 -4.44
C MET A 48 6.23 -3.98 -5.63
N ARG A 49 5.63 -4.58 -6.65
CA ARG A 49 5.10 -3.85 -7.81
C ARG A 49 4.05 -2.82 -7.39
N VAL A 50 3.11 -3.19 -6.53
CA VAL A 50 2.05 -2.29 -6.07
C VAL A 50 2.59 -1.24 -5.10
N LEU A 51 3.41 -1.62 -4.11
CA LEU A 51 4.01 -0.66 -3.18
C LEU A 51 4.89 0.36 -3.89
N SER A 52 5.65 -0.06 -4.90
CA SER A 52 6.47 0.86 -5.70
C SER A 52 5.62 1.88 -6.43
N LYS A 53 4.47 1.46 -6.99
CA LYS A 53 3.52 2.34 -7.65
C LYS A 53 2.86 3.31 -6.67
N LEU A 54 2.42 2.81 -5.51
CA LEU A 54 1.81 3.65 -4.47
C LEU A 54 2.78 4.72 -3.97
N LYS A 55 4.04 4.32 -3.73
CA LYS A 55 5.10 5.25 -3.34
C LYS A 55 5.40 6.27 -4.44
N SER A 56 5.57 5.84 -5.69
CA SER A 56 5.94 6.74 -6.80
C SER A 56 4.88 7.79 -7.10
N ASP A 57 3.62 7.43 -6.87
CA ASP A 57 2.48 8.30 -7.13
C ASP A 57 2.07 9.15 -5.92
N GLY A 58 2.80 9.04 -4.80
CA GLY A 58 2.57 9.85 -3.61
C GLY A 58 1.36 9.44 -2.78
N TYR A 59 0.95 8.17 -2.85
CA TYR A 59 -0.14 7.67 -2.01
C TYR A 59 0.32 7.24 -0.60
N ILE A 60 1.60 6.83 -0.47
CA ILE A 60 2.20 6.38 0.79
C ILE A 60 3.65 6.87 0.93
N HIS A 61 4.12 6.98 2.18
CA HIS A 61 5.53 7.16 2.47
C HIS A 61 6.15 5.90 3.08
N LEU A 62 7.30 5.50 2.53
CA LEU A 62 8.10 4.39 3.03
C LEU A 62 9.53 4.85 3.34
N SER A 63 10.01 4.59 4.56
CA SER A 63 11.39 4.83 4.97
C SER A 63 12.08 3.49 5.26
N ARG A 64 13.13 3.15 4.49
CA ARG A 64 13.80 1.83 4.56
C ARG A 64 12.82 0.63 4.51
N GLY A 65 11.68 0.78 3.85
CA GLY A 65 10.62 -0.22 3.73
C GLY A 65 9.57 -0.22 4.84
N ILE A 66 9.75 0.58 5.89
CA ILE A 66 8.77 0.82 6.96
C ILE A 66 7.70 1.77 6.46
N LEU A 67 6.42 1.47 6.73
CA LEU A 67 5.30 2.37 6.43
C LEU A 67 5.28 3.50 7.45
N THR A 68 5.53 4.72 7.00
CA THR A 68 5.57 5.90 7.87
C THR A 68 4.34 6.77 7.74
N ASP A 69 3.63 6.70 6.60
CA ASP A 69 2.47 7.54 6.35
C ASP A 69 1.58 7.00 5.22
N ILE A 70 0.29 7.33 5.29
CA ILE A 70 -0.72 7.10 4.25
C ILE A 70 -1.36 8.44 3.91
N ILE A 71 -1.20 8.87 2.65
CA ILE A 71 -1.71 10.17 2.17
C ILE A 71 -3.15 10.02 1.67
N ASP A 72 -3.36 9.14 0.69
CA ASP A 72 -4.67 8.79 0.15
C ASP A 72 -4.54 7.39 -0.48
N LEU A 73 -5.44 6.45 -0.21
CA LEU A 73 -5.39 5.11 -0.82
C LEU A 73 -6.64 4.89 -1.68
N PRO A 74 -6.50 4.84 -3.01
CA PRO A 74 -7.64 4.64 -3.91
C PRO A 74 -8.50 3.44 -3.51
N GLU A 75 -9.81 3.62 -3.37
CA GLU A 75 -10.67 2.50 -2.92
C GLU A 75 -10.73 1.33 -3.92
N LYS A 76 -10.36 1.56 -5.19
CA LYS A 76 -10.47 0.56 -6.26
C LYS A 76 -9.25 0.58 -7.16
N MET A 77 -8.85 -0.58 -7.66
CA MET A 77 -7.70 -0.75 -8.55
C MET A 77 -7.76 0.16 -9.79
N ASN A 78 -8.94 0.35 -10.39
CA ASN A 78 -9.08 1.20 -11.58
C ASN A 78 -8.70 2.67 -11.30
N ARG A 79 -8.81 3.13 -10.06
CA ARG A 79 -8.37 4.48 -9.66
C ARG A 79 -6.85 4.57 -9.53
N LEU A 80 -6.18 3.52 -9.05
CA LEU A 80 -4.71 3.46 -8.95
C LEU A 80 -4.01 3.68 -10.31
N TYR A 81 -4.62 3.23 -11.41
CA TYR A 81 -4.06 3.34 -12.76
C TYR A 81 -4.69 4.45 -13.61
N SER A 82 -5.64 5.21 -13.06
CA SER A 82 -6.15 6.42 -13.72
C SER A 82 -5.08 7.52 -13.67
N LYS A 83 -4.97 8.38 -14.71
CA LYS A 83 -3.91 9.40 -14.89
C LYS A 83 -3.84 10.49 -13.79
N SER A 84 -4.54 10.33 -12.67
CA SER A 84 -4.74 11.31 -11.61
C SER A 84 -4.45 10.68 -10.24
N GLY A 85 -3.20 10.29 -9.98
CA GLY A 85 -2.76 10.16 -8.58
C GLY A 85 -2.72 11.53 -7.90
N PRO A 86 -2.65 11.60 -6.55
CA PRO A 86 -2.53 12.84 -5.80
C PRO A 86 -1.16 13.48 -6.06
N ARG A 87 -1.01 14.03 -7.25
CA ARG A 87 -0.04 15.08 -7.53
C ARG A 87 -0.68 16.41 -7.14
N SER A 88 -0.52 16.74 -5.87
CA SER A 88 -0.46 18.11 -5.37
C SER A 88 1.03 18.43 -5.22
N GLN A 89 1.70 18.96 -6.25
CA GLN A 89 1.87 20.40 -6.49
C GLN A 89 2.42 21.15 -5.27
N GLN A 90 3.76 21.28 -5.19
CA GLN A 90 4.54 22.53 -5.15
C GLN A 90 5.87 22.16 -5.88
N ASN A 91 6.21 22.62 -7.10
CA ASN A 91 6.63 23.99 -7.50
C ASN A 91 7.55 24.57 -6.41
N GLU A 92 8.85 24.84 -6.60
CA GLU A 92 9.56 25.52 -7.70
C GLU A 92 11.03 25.02 -7.78
#